data_AF-A0AAV1J4C2-F1
#
_entry.id   AF-A0AAV1J4C2-F1
#
_cell.length_a   1.000
_cell.length_b   1.000
_cell.length_c   1.000
_cell.angle_alpha   90.00
_cell.angle_beta   90.00
_cell.angle_gamma   90.00
#
_symmetry.space_group_name_H-M   'P 1'
#
loop_
_entity.id
_entity.type
_entity.pdbx_description
1 polymer ?
#
loop_
_entity_poly.entity_id
_entity_poly.type
_entity_poly.pdbx_seq_one_letter_code
_entity_poly.pdbx_strand_id
1 'polypeptide(L)'
;MEQSRSNGMPLEKVDAFDFEMLGPLAEELRLDSGSESEDEFMSVEEIRAVLGGSKDFVDEEEEIPAESFDWSCDYEIFRGRPEPYLNASNCGPNIEETDPLKLFTHVWDHNIMSLIVAQTNEYAWQQISQAAESVDGISANSRINDWVETTTDELYRLFGLIMYMSIVVAGRVDEYWNREIVAIGGGFHKVMSLKRYWLLMRFLHFVNNYNVSICGSKRKVAKIQPIIDHCNVIFDSMYTARREICIDESLLLYKGRLSWIQCIRSKAARFGIKFYELCESKTGYLLKFEVYTGKEYPQAGSSGENSLNAFTSASAKVVLRLMKGFLHKGHCLFMDNFYNSLRLARFLKFNKTDVVGTLNRRRIGTPGEIKTLLENKVPRGAVTSRHCGDVSVLSWKDVRLVTTVSTFHNANMMPGRRAGRPILKPVVVHDYNKYMGGVDLKDQMLSMYLMERKRGLKWYLKVFKRLLNVSILNIFIIHRQNSDKPLTHRRYRIELAKQLVHVRPNPPIPSIMNPPAVSRLDGFNHFPIYSDSVENRVENKRVRFKRNRCVRCSFKKLRKEVNTICQKCQKFLCIGQCWIDYHTVENL
;
A
#
# COMPACT_ATOMS: atom_id res chain seq x y z
N MET A 1 31.22 55.52 25.15
CA MET A 1 30.50 54.65 26.08
C MET A 1 29.10 54.47 25.52
N GLU A 2 28.63 53.24 25.55
CA GLU A 2 27.28 52.76 25.24
C GLU A 2 26.86 52.55 23.77
N GLN A 3 26.67 51.25 23.51
CA GLN A 3 26.19 50.58 22.32
C GLN A 3 24.66 50.60 22.28
N SER A 4 24.07 51.00 21.17
CA SER A 4 22.72 50.59 20.78
C SER A 4 22.81 49.46 19.76
N ARG A 5 22.68 48.20 20.23
CA ARG A 5 22.62 47.01 19.36
C ARG A 5 21.21 46.88 18.77
N SER A 6 21.07 47.26 17.49
CA SER A 6 19.94 46.83 16.66
C SER A 6 20.22 45.42 16.14
N ASN A 7 19.57 44.40 16.72
CA ASN A 7 19.54 43.04 16.19
C ASN A 7 18.62 42.99 14.96
N GLY A 8 19.18 43.21 13.77
CA GLY A 8 18.59 42.79 12.51
C GLY A 8 19.09 41.39 12.17
N MET A 9 18.29 40.35 12.41
CA MET A 9 18.52 39.03 11.82
C MET A 9 18.38 39.14 10.30
N PRO A 10 19.35 38.69 9.49
CA PRO A 10 19.15 38.59 8.06
C PRO A 10 18.12 37.50 7.76
N LEU A 11 17.13 37.83 6.95
CA LEU A 11 16.25 36.88 6.28
C LEU A 11 17.11 35.88 5.49
N GLU A 12 17.27 34.67 6.02
CA GLU A 12 17.81 33.54 5.26
C GLU A 12 16.87 33.30 4.08
N LYS A 13 17.38 33.59 2.88
CA LYS A 13 16.83 33.12 1.62
C LYS A 13 16.78 31.59 1.72
N VAL A 14 15.56 31.06 1.61
CA VAL A 14 15.34 29.62 1.47
C VAL A 14 15.89 29.23 0.10
N ASP A 15 17.12 28.74 0.08
CA ASP A 15 17.75 28.21 -1.12
C ASP A 15 16.90 27.06 -1.68
N ALA A 16 16.60 27.15 -2.97
CA ALA A 16 16.04 26.07 -3.75
C ALA A 16 16.99 24.87 -3.64
N PHE A 17 16.51 23.79 -3.04
CA PHE A 17 17.20 22.51 -3.02
C PHE A 17 17.22 21.93 -4.44
N ASP A 18 18.23 22.33 -5.23
CA ASP A 18 18.66 21.63 -6.42
C ASP A 18 19.29 20.29 -6.00
N PHE A 19 18.45 19.27 -5.89
CA PHE A 19 18.89 17.88 -5.78
C PHE A 19 19.41 17.42 -7.14
N GLU A 20 20.73 17.53 -7.36
CA GLU A 20 21.39 16.81 -8.45
C GLU A 20 21.26 15.29 -8.19
N MET A 21 20.30 14.67 -8.89
CA MET A 21 20.14 13.22 -8.95
C MET A 21 21.40 12.59 -9.58
N LEU A 22 22.20 11.92 -8.75
CA LEU A 22 23.14 10.91 -9.24
C LEU A 22 22.31 9.70 -9.72
N GLY A 23 21.97 9.72 -11.01
CA GLY A 23 21.17 8.66 -11.65
C GLY A 23 21.86 7.28 -11.60
N PRO A 24 21.09 6.18 -11.52
CA PRO A 24 21.59 4.83 -11.47
C PRO A 24 21.86 4.34 -12.91
N LEU A 25 23.02 4.71 -13.47
CA LEU A 25 23.38 4.27 -14.84
C LEU A 25 24.62 3.39 -14.90
N ALA A 26 25.16 2.95 -13.75
CA ALA A 26 26.41 2.20 -13.70
C ALA A 26 26.32 0.78 -13.11
N GLU A 27 25.19 0.33 -12.55
CA GLU A 27 25.18 -0.95 -11.82
C GLU A 27 23.96 -1.86 -12.02
N GLU A 28 23.30 -1.77 -13.16
CA GLU A 28 22.28 -2.77 -13.54
C GLU A 28 22.78 -3.68 -14.65
N LEU A 29 23.48 -4.73 -14.24
CA LEU A 29 23.68 -5.93 -15.04
C LEU A 29 23.68 -7.12 -14.07
N ARG A 30 22.58 -7.88 -14.04
CA ARG A 30 22.58 -9.30 -14.46
C ARG A 30 21.28 -10.05 -14.15
N LEU A 31 20.93 -10.85 -15.15
CA LEU A 31 20.30 -12.18 -15.10
C LEU A 31 18.95 -12.23 -14.39
N ASP A 32 17.92 -11.72 -15.05
CA ASP A 32 16.68 -12.48 -15.09
C ASP A 32 16.72 -13.34 -16.36
N SER A 33 16.93 -14.64 -16.19
CA SER A 33 16.79 -15.62 -17.26
C SER A 33 15.30 -15.92 -17.45
N GLY A 34 14.54 -14.91 -17.85
CA GLY A 34 13.25 -15.11 -18.48
C GLY A 34 13.52 -15.48 -19.94
N SER A 35 13.46 -16.78 -20.25
CA SER A 35 13.26 -17.20 -21.63
C SER A 35 11.85 -16.73 -22.03
N GLU A 36 11.76 -15.57 -22.67
CA GLU A 36 10.49 -15.12 -23.25
C GLU A 36 10.40 -15.62 -24.69
N SER A 37 9.35 -16.43 -24.89
CA SER A 37 8.86 -16.96 -26.15
C SER A 37 8.45 -15.83 -27.10
N GLU A 38 8.45 -16.17 -28.38
CA GLU A 38 8.12 -15.33 -29.53
C GLU A 38 6.87 -14.47 -29.27
N ASP A 39 6.98 -13.15 -29.46
CA ASP A 39 5.83 -12.26 -29.55
C ASP A 39 5.13 -12.58 -30.89
N GLU A 40 3.98 -13.26 -30.84
CA GLU A 40 3.10 -13.41 -32.01
C GLU A 40 2.51 -12.06 -32.42
N PHE A 41 2.14 -11.95 -33.70
CA PHE A 41 1.70 -10.71 -34.33
C PHE A 41 0.20 -10.47 -34.07
N MET A 42 -0.19 -9.21 -33.88
CA MET A 42 -1.60 -8.83 -33.71
C MET A 42 -2.31 -8.74 -35.06
N SER A 43 -3.57 -9.17 -35.12
CA SER A 43 -4.50 -8.78 -36.20
C SER A 43 -5.17 -7.43 -35.92
N VAL A 44 -5.73 -6.81 -36.96
CA VAL A 44 -6.39 -5.49 -36.92
C VAL A 44 -7.60 -5.51 -35.98
N GLU A 45 -8.32 -6.62 -35.96
CA GLU A 45 -9.47 -6.88 -35.12
C GLU A 45 -9.09 -6.98 -33.63
N GLU A 46 -7.90 -7.49 -33.32
CA GLU A 46 -7.38 -7.62 -31.97
C GLU A 46 -7.00 -6.26 -31.38
N ILE A 47 -6.41 -5.36 -32.18
CA ILE A 47 -6.11 -3.97 -31.77
C ILE A 47 -7.41 -3.25 -31.36
N ARG A 48 -8.47 -3.37 -32.16
CA ARG A 48 -9.79 -2.77 -31.86
C ARG A 48 -10.41 -3.32 -30.57
N ALA A 49 -10.19 -4.60 -30.25
CA ALA A 49 -10.71 -5.23 -29.05
C ALA A 49 -9.99 -4.81 -27.75
N VAL A 50 -8.72 -4.37 -27.79
CA VAL A 50 -7.98 -3.88 -26.59
C VAL A 50 -8.57 -2.56 -26.10
N LEU A 51 -9.06 -1.75 -27.02
CA LEU A 51 -9.35 -0.34 -26.78
C LEU A 51 -10.64 -0.10 -26.01
N GLY A 52 -11.57 -1.06 -25.96
CA GLY A 52 -12.79 -0.98 -25.14
C GLY A 52 -13.53 0.36 -25.21
N GLY A 53 -13.44 1.07 -26.34
CA GLY A 53 -13.86 2.45 -26.50
C GLY A 53 -15.14 2.56 -27.32
N SER A 54 -16.07 3.41 -26.85
CA SER A 54 -17.26 3.85 -27.57
C SER A 54 -16.97 4.28 -29.00
N LYS A 55 -17.97 4.12 -29.86
CA LYS A 55 -17.99 4.38 -31.31
C LYS A 55 -17.56 5.79 -31.79
N ASP A 56 -17.08 6.68 -30.92
CA ASP A 56 -17.11 8.13 -31.18
C ASP A 56 -15.73 8.81 -31.35
N PHE A 57 -14.60 8.09 -31.43
CA PHE A 57 -13.27 8.74 -31.51
C PHE A 57 -12.23 8.08 -32.43
N VAL A 58 -12.62 7.69 -33.65
CA VAL A 58 -11.62 7.34 -34.68
C VAL A 58 -11.98 8.08 -35.97
N ASP A 59 -11.22 9.11 -36.32
CA ASP A 59 -11.20 9.64 -37.69
C ASP A 59 -10.77 8.51 -38.64
N GLU A 60 -11.52 8.30 -39.72
CA GLU A 60 -11.48 7.12 -40.60
C GLU A 60 -10.19 6.94 -41.44
N GLU A 61 -9.06 7.58 -41.11
CA GLU A 61 -7.83 7.57 -41.94
C GLU A 61 -6.50 7.22 -41.21
N GLU A 62 -6.50 6.73 -39.96
CA GLU A 62 -5.23 6.28 -39.35
C GLU A 62 -4.77 4.92 -39.90
N GLU A 63 -3.76 4.96 -40.79
CA GLU A 63 -3.02 3.79 -41.27
C GLU A 63 -2.51 2.93 -40.11
N ILE A 64 -2.79 1.63 -40.17
CA ILE A 64 -2.41 0.65 -39.17
C ILE A 64 -0.88 0.56 -39.13
N PRO A 65 -0.23 0.59 -37.94
CA PRO A 65 1.22 0.61 -37.87
C PRO A 65 1.83 -0.65 -38.50
N ALA A 66 2.79 -0.46 -39.41
CA ALA A 66 3.48 -1.56 -40.08
C ALA A 66 4.14 -2.53 -39.07
N GLU A 67 3.97 -3.83 -39.34
CA GLU A 67 4.42 -4.95 -38.50
C GLU A 67 5.94 -5.10 -38.43
N SER A 68 6.65 -4.63 -39.46
CA SER A 68 8.11 -4.67 -39.56
C SER A 68 8.73 -3.30 -39.21
N PHE A 69 9.92 -3.35 -38.62
CA PHE A 69 10.72 -2.15 -38.37
C PHE A 69 11.72 -1.97 -39.50
N ASP A 70 11.50 -0.98 -40.36
CA ASP A 70 12.48 -0.51 -41.34
C ASP A 70 13.27 0.66 -40.77
N TRP A 71 14.59 0.50 -40.65
CA TRP A 71 15.45 1.40 -39.88
C TRP A 71 16.20 2.38 -40.77
N SER A 72 15.84 3.66 -40.67
CA SER A 72 16.54 4.76 -41.33
C SER A 72 17.54 5.46 -40.40
N CYS A 73 18.57 6.06 -40.99
CA CYS A 73 19.51 6.97 -40.33
C CYS A 73 19.14 8.45 -40.51
N ASP A 74 18.21 8.78 -41.40
CA ASP A 74 17.87 10.16 -41.77
C ASP A 74 16.71 10.71 -40.93
N TYR A 75 17.05 11.52 -39.92
CA TYR A 75 16.08 12.10 -38.98
C TYR A 75 15.21 13.21 -39.59
N GLU A 76 15.46 13.67 -40.82
CA GLU A 76 14.53 14.58 -41.52
C GLU A 76 13.18 13.91 -41.80
N ILE A 77 13.18 12.59 -41.94
CA ILE A 77 12.00 11.75 -42.20
C ILE A 77 11.35 11.28 -40.87
N PHE A 78 12.04 11.44 -39.74
CA PHE A 78 11.53 10.99 -38.44
C PHE A 78 10.28 11.80 -38.03
N ARG A 79 9.19 11.10 -37.73
CA ARG A 79 7.89 11.71 -37.41
C ARG A 79 7.65 11.89 -35.91
N GLY A 80 8.63 11.55 -35.07
CA GLY A 80 8.45 11.61 -33.62
C GLY A 80 8.30 13.04 -33.11
N ARG A 81 7.04 13.46 -32.96
CA ARG A 81 6.65 14.67 -32.22
C ARG A 81 5.99 14.22 -30.91
N PRO A 82 6.24 14.92 -29.80
CA PRO A 82 5.53 14.65 -28.56
C PRO A 82 4.02 14.75 -28.76
N GLU A 83 3.26 13.83 -28.17
CA GLU A 83 1.80 13.86 -28.18
C GLU A 83 1.29 15.08 -27.39
N PRO A 84 0.22 15.76 -27.86
CA PRO A 84 -0.40 16.83 -27.11
C PRO A 84 -1.04 16.28 -25.84
N TYR A 85 -0.61 16.78 -24.69
CA TYR A 85 -1.14 16.36 -23.40
C TYR A 85 -2.45 17.10 -23.09
N LEU A 86 -3.56 16.35 -23.02
CA LEU A 86 -4.92 16.91 -22.95
C LEU A 86 -5.22 17.63 -21.62
N ASN A 87 -4.57 17.24 -20.53
CA ASN A 87 -4.88 17.71 -19.17
C ASN A 87 -3.88 18.73 -18.62
N ALA A 88 -3.16 19.46 -19.49
CA ALA A 88 -2.11 20.39 -19.07
C ALA A 88 -2.58 21.42 -18.02
N SER A 89 -3.80 21.94 -18.17
CA SER A 89 -4.38 22.96 -17.28
C SER A 89 -5.01 22.41 -16.00
N ASN A 90 -5.32 21.11 -15.93
CA ASN A 90 -6.08 20.48 -14.85
C ASN A 90 -5.33 19.33 -14.16
N CYS A 91 -4.00 19.33 -14.20
CA CYS A 91 -3.19 18.33 -13.51
C CYS A 91 -3.00 18.66 -12.02
N GLY A 92 -2.93 17.63 -11.17
CA GLY A 92 -2.84 17.77 -9.72
C GLY A 92 -4.04 17.15 -9.00
N PRO A 93 -4.35 17.59 -7.77
CA PRO A 93 -5.42 17.02 -6.98
C PRO A 93 -6.79 17.36 -7.56
N ASN A 94 -7.68 16.38 -7.61
CA ASN A 94 -9.10 16.56 -7.98
C ASN A 94 -9.96 16.99 -6.79
N ILE A 95 -9.36 17.11 -5.60
CA ILE A 95 -10.03 17.43 -4.34
C ILE A 95 -9.36 18.65 -3.74
N GLU A 96 -10.15 19.66 -3.41
CA GLU A 96 -9.73 20.89 -2.74
C GLU A 96 -9.87 20.76 -1.22
N GLU A 97 -9.06 19.88 -0.61
CA GLU A 97 -9.01 19.73 0.85
C GLU A 97 -7.56 19.77 1.35
N THR A 98 -7.36 20.32 2.54
CA THR A 98 -6.05 20.48 3.18
C THR A 98 -6.00 19.86 4.56
N ASP A 99 -7.13 19.62 5.24
CA ASP A 99 -7.15 18.97 6.54
C ASP A 99 -6.72 17.49 6.44
N PRO A 100 -5.71 17.05 7.22
CA PRO A 100 -5.20 15.69 7.13
C PRO A 100 -6.26 14.61 7.39
N LEU A 101 -7.12 14.80 8.39
CA LEU A 101 -8.16 13.84 8.72
C LEU A 101 -9.21 13.74 7.64
N LYS A 102 -9.70 14.86 7.11
CA LYS A 102 -10.70 14.85 6.04
C LYS A 102 -10.17 14.16 4.79
N LEU A 103 -8.94 14.46 4.38
CA LEU A 103 -8.27 13.74 3.28
C LEU A 103 -8.14 12.24 3.59
N PHE A 104 -7.76 11.89 4.82
CA PHE A 104 -7.68 10.50 5.24
C PHE A 104 -9.03 9.80 5.18
N THR A 105 -10.11 10.44 5.62
CA THR A 105 -11.48 9.90 5.57
C THR A 105 -12.08 9.91 4.17
N HIS A 106 -11.50 10.64 3.22
CA HIS A 106 -11.83 10.48 1.81
C HIS A 106 -11.32 9.14 1.28
N VAL A 107 -10.12 8.74 1.70
CA VAL A 107 -9.56 7.43 1.34
C VAL A 107 -10.14 6.31 2.17
N TRP A 108 -10.14 6.43 3.48
CA TRP A 108 -10.63 5.43 4.42
C TRP A 108 -11.99 5.86 4.94
N ASP A 109 -12.95 5.94 4.02
CA ASP A 109 -14.32 6.38 4.27
C ASP A 109 -15.09 5.42 5.17
N HIS A 110 -16.32 5.82 5.52
CA HIS A 110 -17.18 5.00 6.36
C HIS A 110 -17.49 3.62 5.74
N ASN A 111 -17.58 3.54 4.41
CA ASN A 111 -17.96 2.30 3.71
C ASN A 111 -16.85 1.25 3.82
N ILE A 112 -15.63 1.60 3.43
CA ILE A 112 -14.49 0.67 3.50
C ILE A 112 -14.16 0.35 4.96
N MET A 113 -14.25 1.32 5.88
CA MET A 113 -14.00 1.07 7.29
C MET A 113 -15.05 0.15 7.91
N SER A 114 -16.33 0.32 7.56
CA SER A 114 -17.40 -0.58 8.00
C SER A 114 -17.21 -1.99 7.48
N LEU A 115 -16.73 -2.15 6.23
CA LEU A 115 -16.34 -3.45 5.70
C LEU A 115 -15.22 -4.07 6.54
N ILE A 116 -14.14 -3.34 6.81
CA ILE A 116 -13.01 -3.85 7.61
C ILE A 116 -13.49 -4.27 9.00
N VAL A 117 -14.35 -3.47 9.65
CA VAL A 117 -14.96 -3.80 10.95
C VAL A 117 -15.75 -5.10 10.88
N ALA A 118 -16.69 -5.20 9.94
CA ALA A 118 -17.55 -6.37 9.79
C ALA A 118 -16.71 -7.63 9.57
N GLN A 119 -15.72 -7.58 8.66
CA GLN A 119 -14.88 -8.75 8.35
C GLN A 119 -13.90 -9.08 9.48
N THR A 120 -13.47 -8.10 10.27
CA THR A 120 -12.63 -8.32 11.46
C THR A 120 -13.42 -9.01 12.58
N ASN A 121 -14.65 -8.57 12.84
CA ASN A 121 -15.52 -9.18 13.85
C ASN A 121 -15.91 -10.61 13.45
N GLU A 122 -16.33 -10.79 12.20
CA GLU A 122 -16.66 -12.09 11.63
C GLU A 122 -15.47 -13.05 11.72
N TYR A 123 -14.27 -12.61 11.32
CA TYR A 123 -13.08 -13.45 11.40
C TYR A 123 -12.71 -13.82 12.84
N ALA A 124 -12.86 -12.90 13.80
CA ALA A 124 -12.62 -13.19 15.19
C ALA A 124 -13.54 -14.31 15.69
N TRP A 125 -14.85 -14.22 15.39
CA TRP A 125 -15.82 -15.25 15.77
C TRP A 125 -15.54 -16.59 15.09
N GLN A 126 -15.23 -16.61 13.80
CA GLN A 126 -14.82 -17.83 13.10
C GLN A 126 -13.62 -18.52 13.79
N GLN A 127 -12.61 -17.75 14.19
CA GLN A 127 -11.43 -18.29 14.87
C GLN A 127 -11.72 -18.74 16.31
N ILE A 128 -12.62 -18.04 17.02
CA ILE A 128 -13.04 -18.39 18.37
C ILE A 128 -13.86 -19.68 18.34
N SER A 129 -14.85 -19.79 17.46
CA SER A 129 -15.67 -21.01 17.32
C SER A 129 -14.80 -22.21 16.95
N GLN A 130 -13.90 -22.07 15.97
CA GLN A 130 -12.95 -23.13 15.60
C GLN A 130 -12.06 -23.57 16.77
N ALA A 131 -11.61 -22.63 17.61
CA ALA A 131 -10.80 -22.95 18.78
C ALA A 131 -11.63 -23.61 19.89
N ALA A 132 -12.90 -23.21 20.06
CA ALA A 132 -13.82 -23.78 21.03
C ALA A 132 -14.22 -25.23 20.69
N GLU A 133 -14.38 -25.53 19.40
CA GLU A 133 -14.71 -26.86 18.88
C GLU A 133 -13.50 -27.82 18.83
N SER A 134 -12.28 -27.31 19.00
CA SER A 134 -11.08 -28.15 19.03
C SER A 134 -11.06 -29.06 20.26
N VAL A 135 -10.38 -30.21 20.16
CA VAL A 135 -10.31 -31.21 21.24
C VAL A 135 -9.82 -30.62 22.57
N ASP A 136 -8.92 -29.65 22.52
CA ASP A 136 -8.36 -28.98 23.70
C ASP A 136 -9.23 -27.81 24.20
N GLY A 137 -10.23 -27.39 23.43
CA GLY A 137 -11.05 -26.21 23.66
C GLY A 137 -10.24 -24.91 23.75
N ILE A 138 -10.86 -23.86 24.30
CA ILE A 138 -10.15 -22.61 24.59
C ILE A 138 -9.70 -22.59 26.04
N SER A 139 -8.38 -22.48 26.27
CA SER A 139 -7.84 -22.24 27.61
C SER A 139 -8.49 -21.03 28.27
N ALA A 140 -8.88 -21.14 29.55
CA ALA A 140 -9.50 -20.05 30.30
C ALA A 140 -8.66 -18.76 30.32
N ASN A 141 -7.32 -18.88 30.28
CA ASN A 141 -6.38 -17.76 30.28
C ASN A 141 -6.06 -17.24 28.87
N SER A 142 -6.69 -17.79 27.82
CA SER A 142 -6.47 -17.36 26.45
C SER A 142 -6.99 -15.94 26.25
N ARG A 143 -6.14 -15.07 25.65
CA ARG A 143 -6.52 -13.69 25.34
C ARG A 143 -7.73 -13.59 24.40
N ILE A 144 -8.02 -14.63 23.62
CA ILE A 144 -9.15 -14.62 22.68
C ILE A 144 -10.50 -14.60 23.39
N ASN A 145 -10.56 -15.05 24.65
CA ASN A 145 -11.77 -14.98 25.49
C ASN A 145 -12.17 -13.54 25.81
N ASP A 146 -11.24 -12.59 25.68
CA ASP A 146 -11.49 -11.16 25.90
C ASP A 146 -11.86 -10.42 24.61
N TRP A 147 -12.20 -11.16 23.54
CA TRP A 147 -12.66 -10.53 22.31
C TRP A 147 -14.00 -9.85 22.54
N VAL A 148 -14.05 -8.59 22.11
CA VAL A 148 -15.27 -7.80 21.96
C VAL A 148 -15.23 -7.23 20.56
N GLU A 149 -16.38 -7.06 19.94
CA GLU A 149 -16.48 -6.50 18.60
C GLU A 149 -15.81 -5.12 18.50
N THR A 150 -15.10 -4.89 17.41
CA THR A 150 -14.49 -3.59 17.10
C THR A 150 -15.49 -2.67 16.41
N THR A 151 -15.22 -1.37 16.47
CA THR A 151 -15.96 -0.34 15.73
C THR A 151 -15.04 0.41 14.76
N THR A 152 -15.61 1.24 13.89
CA THR A 152 -14.85 2.09 12.96
C THR A 152 -13.95 3.06 13.73
N ASP A 153 -14.47 3.65 14.81
CA ASP A 153 -13.75 4.54 15.72
C ASP A 153 -12.52 3.87 16.34
N GLU A 154 -12.68 2.62 16.80
CA GLU A 154 -11.58 1.86 17.38
C GLU A 154 -10.50 1.53 16.34
N LEU A 155 -10.89 1.23 15.10
CA LEU A 155 -9.95 0.99 14.01
C LEU A 155 -9.21 2.27 13.56
N TYR A 156 -9.88 3.44 13.52
CA TYR A 156 -9.19 4.70 13.26
C TYR A 156 -8.11 4.98 14.31
N ARG A 157 -8.42 4.75 15.60
CA ARG A 157 -7.43 4.86 16.68
C ARG A 157 -6.30 3.87 16.52
N LEU A 158 -6.60 2.63 16.16
CA LEU A 158 -5.58 1.62 15.86
C LEU A 158 -4.63 2.11 14.76
N PHE A 159 -5.17 2.69 13.68
CA PHE A 159 -4.36 3.22 12.58
C PHE A 159 -3.52 4.42 13.04
N GLY A 160 -4.08 5.31 13.85
CA GLY A 160 -3.33 6.40 14.49
C GLY A 160 -2.16 5.90 15.34
N LEU A 161 -2.35 4.83 16.13
CA LEU A 161 -1.26 4.20 16.87
C LEU A 161 -0.19 3.57 15.94
N ILE A 162 -0.60 2.90 14.86
CA ILE A 162 0.36 2.35 13.87
C ILE A 162 1.17 3.48 13.23
N MET A 163 0.57 4.64 12.97
CA MET A 163 1.27 5.82 12.46
C MET A 163 2.27 6.39 13.49
N TYR A 164 1.89 6.53 14.75
CA TYR A 164 2.84 6.93 15.80
C TYR A 164 4.02 5.96 15.90
N MET A 165 3.78 4.66 15.77
CA MET A 165 4.84 3.65 15.76
C MET A 165 5.76 3.72 14.52
N SER A 166 5.35 4.39 13.44
CA SER A 166 6.22 4.63 12.28
C SER A 166 7.00 5.95 12.38
N ILE A 167 6.58 6.87 13.25
CA ILE A 167 7.29 8.11 13.56
C ILE A 167 8.33 7.90 14.66
N VAL A 168 7.96 7.16 15.71
CA VAL A 168 8.84 6.84 16.86
C VAL A 168 9.00 5.33 16.91
N VAL A 169 10.13 4.82 16.41
CA VAL A 169 10.34 3.38 16.25
C VAL A 169 11.00 2.78 17.49
N ALA A 170 10.21 2.15 18.35
CA ALA A 170 10.71 1.31 19.45
C ALA A 170 11.08 -0.12 18.98
N GLY A 171 11.96 -0.79 19.74
CA GLY A 171 12.48 -2.12 19.42
C GLY A 171 11.41 -3.21 19.49
N ARG A 172 10.46 -3.05 20.41
CA ARG A 172 9.32 -3.96 20.58
C ARG A 172 7.99 -3.22 20.64
N VAL A 173 6.87 -3.94 20.54
CA VAL A 173 5.52 -3.33 20.54
C VAL A 173 5.06 -2.98 21.96
N ASP A 174 5.41 -3.80 22.94
CA ASP A 174 5.09 -3.61 24.36
C ASP A 174 5.76 -2.36 24.96
N GLU A 175 6.93 -1.97 24.46
CA GLU A 175 7.65 -0.76 24.87
C GLU A 175 6.80 0.53 24.75
N TYR A 176 5.89 0.61 23.78
CA TYR A 176 5.02 1.78 23.62
C TYR A 176 3.98 1.94 24.75
N TRP A 177 3.68 0.84 25.45
CA TRP A 177 2.80 0.84 26.62
C TRP A 177 3.58 0.95 27.93
N ASN A 178 4.92 0.91 27.89
CA ASN A 178 5.75 1.07 29.07
C ASN A 178 5.87 2.55 29.45
N ARG A 179 5.51 2.88 30.70
CA ARG A 179 5.56 4.26 31.24
C ARG A 179 6.96 4.70 31.67
N GLU A 180 7.88 3.75 31.84
CA GLU A 180 9.25 4.02 32.28
C GLU A 180 10.17 4.44 31.12
N ILE A 181 9.77 4.15 29.86
CA ILE A 181 10.56 4.51 28.68
C ILE A 181 10.27 5.95 28.30
N VAL A 182 11.02 6.87 28.90
CA VAL A 182 10.91 8.34 28.70
C VAL A 182 10.89 8.72 27.22
N ALA A 183 11.73 8.09 26.39
CA ALA A 183 11.87 8.40 24.96
C ALA A 183 10.59 8.15 24.12
N ILE A 184 9.66 7.32 24.60
CA ILE A 184 8.40 7.02 23.88
C ILE A 184 7.26 7.95 24.36
N GLY A 185 7.50 8.79 25.38
CA GLY A 185 6.58 9.83 25.84
C GLY A 185 5.32 9.33 26.57
N GLY A 186 5.03 8.03 26.52
CA GLY A 186 3.82 7.42 27.08
C GLY A 186 2.53 7.88 26.38
N GLY A 187 1.41 7.20 26.66
CA GLY A 187 0.08 7.62 26.18
C GLY A 187 -0.67 6.59 25.34
N PHE A 188 -0.01 5.58 24.78
CA PHE A 188 -0.69 4.50 24.04
C PHE A 188 -1.74 3.79 24.89
N HIS A 189 -1.45 3.58 26.18
CA HIS A 189 -2.37 2.99 27.16
C HIS A 189 -3.64 3.84 27.41
N LYS A 190 -3.61 5.14 27.10
CA LYS A 190 -4.79 6.02 27.19
C LYS A 190 -5.71 5.84 25.98
N VAL A 191 -5.18 5.35 24.86
CA VAL A 191 -5.92 5.13 23.61
C VAL A 191 -6.55 3.74 23.58
N MET A 192 -5.75 2.70 23.84
CA MET A 192 -6.23 1.32 24.01
C MET A 192 -5.24 0.51 24.85
N SER A 193 -5.67 -0.60 25.44
CA SER A 193 -4.76 -1.49 26.17
C SER A 193 -3.85 -2.27 25.22
N LEU A 194 -2.66 -2.67 25.70
CA LEU A 194 -1.74 -3.51 24.92
C LEU A 194 -2.40 -4.84 24.51
N LYS A 195 -3.19 -5.43 25.43
CA LYS A 195 -3.95 -6.66 25.17
C LYS A 195 -4.96 -6.48 24.04
N ARG A 196 -5.71 -5.36 24.04
CA ARG A 196 -6.66 -5.03 22.97
C ARG A 196 -5.96 -4.79 21.64
N TYR A 197 -4.85 -4.04 21.62
CA TYR A 197 -4.04 -3.85 20.43
C TYR A 197 -3.61 -5.20 19.82
N TRP A 198 -3.11 -6.14 20.63
CA TRP A 198 -2.73 -7.47 20.14
C TRP A 198 -3.91 -8.27 19.58
N LEU A 199 -5.09 -8.17 20.19
CA LEU A 199 -6.30 -8.84 19.70
C LEU A 199 -6.76 -8.26 18.37
N LEU A 200 -6.85 -6.93 18.26
CA LEU A 200 -7.19 -6.26 17.00
C LEU A 200 -6.19 -6.62 15.91
N MET A 201 -4.89 -6.56 16.19
CA MET A 201 -3.86 -6.95 15.21
C MET A 201 -3.91 -8.45 14.83
N ARG A 202 -4.41 -9.33 15.72
CA ARG A 202 -4.57 -10.77 15.45
C ARG A 202 -5.74 -11.06 14.51
N PHE A 203 -6.85 -10.35 14.73
CA PHE A 203 -8.12 -10.58 14.04
C PHE A 203 -8.44 -9.59 12.91
N LEU A 204 -7.62 -8.55 12.70
CA LEU A 204 -7.77 -7.65 11.56
C LEU A 204 -7.85 -8.46 10.25
N HIS A 205 -8.95 -8.28 9.52
CA HIS A 205 -9.28 -9.08 8.34
C HIS A 205 -10.20 -8.30 7.39
N PHE A 206 -10.27 -8.73 6.13
CA PHE A 206 -10.85 -7.91 5.04
C PHE A 206 -11.87 -8.66 4.17
N VAL A 207 -12.06 -9.96 4.39
CA VAL A 207 -12.98 -10.80 3.61
C VAL A 207 -13.60 -11.87 4.48
N ASN A 208 -14.78 -12.35 4.10
CA ASN A 208 -15.35 -13.53 4.77
C ASN A 208 -14.63 -14.77 4.24
N ASN A 209 -14.01 -15.58 5.11
CA ASN A 209 -13.26 -16.77 4.68
C ASN A 209 -14.14 -17.80 3.95
N TYR A 210 -15.45 -17.82 4.20
CA TYR A 210 -16.39 -18.70 3.51
C TYR A 210 -16.65 -18.25 2.05
N ASN A 211 -16.40 -16.99 1.73
CA ASN A 211 -16.69 -16.40 0.42
C ASN A 211 -15.42 -16.22 -0.45
N VAL A 212 -14.27 -16.73 0.00
CA VAL A 212 -13.01 -16.59 -0.73
C VAL A 212 -13.00 -17.52 -1.93
N SER A 213 -12.77 -16.95 -3.13
CA SER A 213 -12.64 -17.68 -4.38
C SER A 213 -11.66 -18.86 -4.27
N ILE A 214 -12.09 -20.02 -4.78
CA ILE A 214 -11.42 -21.31 -4.57
C ILE A 214 -10.33 -21.58 -5.64
N CYS A 215 -10.25 -20.81 -6.73
CA CYS A 215 -9.36 -21.09 -7.86
C CYS A 215 -8.47 -19.91 -8.32
N GLY A 216 -7.33 -20.26 -8.93
CA GLY A 216 -6.44 -19.34 -9.67
C GLY A 216 -5.63 -18.32 -8.86
N SER A 217 -5.06 -17.33 -9.56
CA SER A 217 -4.35 -16.19 -8.97
C SER A 217 -5.24 -15.30 -8.11
N LYS A 218 -6.53 -15.19 -8.44
CA LYS A 218 -7.53 -14.49 -7.63
C LYS A 218 -7.55 -15.02 -6.19
N ARG A 219 -7.32 -16.33 -5.98
CA ARG A 219 -7.14 -16.93 -4.64
C ARG A 219 -5.92 -16.39 -3.88
N LYS A 220 -4.79 -16.13 -4.57
CA LYS A 220 -3.51 -15.77 -3.93
C LYS A 220 -3.57 -14.40 -3.25
N VAL A 221 -4.34 -13.47 -3.80
CA VAL A 221 -4.56 -12.12 -3.26
C VAL A 221 -5.94 -11.93 -2.61
N ALA A 222 -6.82 -12.93 -2.64
CA ALA A 222 -8.21 -12.82 -2.17
C ALA A 222 -8.37 -12.20 -0.78
N LYS A 223 -7.47 -12.51 0.17
CA LYS A 223 -7.53 -11.97 1.54
C LYS A 223 -7.37 -10.45 1.66
N ILE A 224 -6.87 -9.79 0.62
CA ILE A 224 -6.65 -8.35 0.58
C ILE A 224 -7.30 -7.69 -0.64
N GLN A 225 -7.96 -8.48 -1.51
CA GLN A 225 -8.51 -7.98 -2.77
C GLN A 225 -9.44 -6.77 -2.60
N PRO A 226 -10.38 -6.73 -1.63
CA PRO A 226 -11.23 -5.55 -1.45
C PRO A 226 -10.44 -4.27 -1.16
N ILE A 227 -9.31 -4.38 -0.45
CA ILE A 227 -8.45 -3.22 -0.16
C ILE A 227 -7.65 -2.82 -1.41
N ILE A 228 -7.18 -3.79 -2.20
CA ILE A 228 -6.49 -3.50 -3.47
C ILE A 228 -7.42 -2.75 -4.42
N ASP A 229 -8.64 -3.26 -4.61
CA ASP A 229 -9.64 -2.67 -5.50
C ASP A 229 -10.00 -1.25 -5.04
N HIS A 230 -10.28 -1.10 -3.75
CA HIS A 230 -10.57 0.19 -3.13
C HIS A 230 -9.45 1.22 -3.34
N CYS A 231 -8.19 0.84 -3.06
CA CYS A 231 -7.06 1.75 -3.22
C CYS A 231 -6.83 2.13 -4.70
N ASN A 232 -6.94 1.19 -5.64
CA ASN A 232 -6.77 1.51 -7.07
C ASN A 232 -7.86 2.45 -7.58
N VAL A 233 -9.11 2.31 -7.12
CA VAL A 233 -10.21 3.23 -7.49
C VAL A 233 -9.97 4.62 -6.92
N ILE A 234 -9.68 4.70 -5.61
CA ILE A 234 -9.53 5.99 -4.94
C ILE A 234 -8.26 6.73 -5.38
N PHE A 235 -7.14 6.04 -5.56
CA PHE A 235 -5.90 6.71 -5.95
C PHE A 235 -6.01 7.37 -7.33
N ASP A 236 -6.71 6.72 -8.26
CA ASP A 236 -7.01 7.25 -9.60
C ASP A 236 -8.02 8.41 -9.54
N SER A 237 -9.07 8.32 -8.72
CA SER A 237 -10.12 9.34 -8.68
C SER A 237 -9.69 10.67 -8.06
N MET A 238 -8.77 10.64 -7.09
CA MET A 238 -8.37 11.83 -6.33
C MET A 238 -7.34 12.73 -7.04
N TYR A 239 -6.73 12.27 -8.14
CA TYR A 239 -5.57 12.96 -8.69
C TYR A 239 -5.44 12.78 -10.21
N THR A 240 -5.31 13.90 -10.93
CA THR A 240 -4.99 13.92 -12.35
C THR A 240 -3.48 14.02 -12.55
N ALA A 241 -2.84 12.90 -12.93
CA ALA A 241 -1.38 12.86 -13.15
C ALA A 241 -0.91 13.85 -14.21
N ARG A 242 0.26 14.48 -14.02
CA ARG A 242 0.98 15.24 -15.06
C ARG A 242 1.35 14.38 -16.28
N ARG A 243 1.88 15.04 -17.32
CA ARG A 243 2.31 14.38 -18.56
C ARG A 243 3.26 13.22 -18.30
N GLU A 244 4.31 13.42 -17.50
CA GLU A 244 5.33 12.41 -17.21
C GLU A 244 4.92 11.44 -16.11
N ILE A 245 4.82 10.16 -16.47
CA ILE A 245 4.48 9.04 -15.60
C ILE A 245 5.50 7.91 -15.78
N CYS A 246 5.72 7.10 -14.75
CA CYS A 246 6.68 6.00 -14.81
C CYS A 246 6.09 4.68 -14.28
N ILE A 247 6.50 3.57 -14.88
CA ILE A 247 6.24 2.22 -14.38
C ILE A 247 7.55 1.61 -13.90
N ASP A 248 7.53 1.13 -12.65
CA ASP A 248 8.61 0.33 -12.08
C ASP A 248 8.06 -0.56 -10.94
N GLU A 249 8.98 -1.21 -10.23
CA GLU A 249 8.74 -2.30 -9.32
C GLU A 249 9.10 -1.90 -7.91
N SER A 250 8.19 -2.17 -6.99
CA SER A 250 8.35 -1.93 -5.55
C SER A 250 8.38 -3.27 -4.84
N LEU A 251 9.29 -3.41 -3.86
CA LEU A 251 9.50 -4.69 -3.16
C LEU A 251 9.23 -4.55 -1.66
N LEU A 252 8.08 -5.06 -1.23
CA LEU A 252 7.70 -5.11 0.18
C LEU A 252 8.39 -6.28 0.89
N LEU A 253 9.36 -5.95 1.76
CA LEU A 253 10.12 -6.94 2.54
C LEU A 253 9.20 -7.97 3.22
N TYR A 254 9.32 -9.24 2.85
CA TYR A 254 8.59 -10.33 3.49
C TYR A 254 9.39 -11.63 3.37
N LYS A 255 9.57 -12.32 4.50
CA LYS A 255 10.38 -13.55 4.61
C LYS A 255 9.58 -14.75 5.13
N GLY A 256 8.24 -14.65 5.16
CA GLY A 256 7.38 -15.74 5.61
C GLY A 256 7.15 -16.81 4.53
N ARG A 257 6.37 -17.84 4.83
CA ARG A 257 6.01 -18.87 3.84
C ARG A 257 4.93 -18.33 2.89
N LEU A 258 5.32 -18.03 1.65
CA LEU A 258 4.42 -17.58 0.60
C LEU A 258 5.05 -17.95 -0.75
N SER A 259 4.30 -18.66 -1.60
CA SER A 259 4.83 -19.31 -2.82
C SER A 259 5.31 -18.35 -3.90
N TRP A 260 4.95 -17.07 -3.81
CA TRP A 260 5.20 -16.06 -4.83
C TRP A 260 6.11 -14.91 -4.36
N ILE A 261 6.84 -15.09 -3.27
CA ILE A 261 7.90 -14.16 -2.85
C ILE A 261 8.95 -14.06 -3.95
N GLN A 262 9.37 -12.84 -4.25
CA GLN A 262 10.44 -12.53 -5.20
C GLN A 262 11.76 -12.27 -4.47
N CYS A 263 12.84 -12.70 -5.10
CA CYS A 263 14.21 -12.39 -4.69
C CYS A 263 14.82 -11.45 -5.74
N ILE A 264 14.87 -10.15 -5.45
CA ILE A 264 15.43 -9.14 -6.35
C ILE A 264 16.68 -8.57 -5.69
N ARG A 265 17.86 -9.00 -6.16
CA ARG A 265 19.14 -8.70 -5.49
C ARG A 265 19.47 -7.21 -5.43
N SER A 266 19.03 -6.43 -6.42
CA SER A 266 19.27 -4.99 -6.53
C SER A 266 18.43 -4.16 -5.54
N LYS A 267 17.23 -4.61 -5.17
CA LYS A 267 16.36 -3.84 -4.27
C LYS A 267 16.78 -4.05 -2.80
N ALA A 268 16.71 -2.99 -1.99
CA ALA A 268 17.17 -2.99 -0.60
C ALA A 268 16.53 -4.09 0.29
N ALA A 269 15.26 -4.42 0.04
CA ALA A 269 14.57 -5.50 0.76
C ALA A 269 15.11 -6.90 0.43
N ARG A 270 15.66 -7.10 -0.77
CA ARG A 270 16.13 -8.36 -1.39
C ARG A 270 15.10 -9.48 -1.55
N PHE A 271 14.24 -9.69 -0.56
CA PHE A 271 13.18 -10.69 -0.54
C PHE A 271 11.86 -10.05 -0.17
N GLY A 272 10.83 -10.24 -0.99
CA GLY A 272 9.56 -9.61 -0.70
C GLY A 272 8.42 -9.92 -1.65
N ILE A 273 7.29 -9.28 -1.38
CA ILE A 273 6.12 -9.22 -2.24
C ILE A 273 6.38 -8.11 -3.25
N LYS A 274 6.45 -8.46 -4.54
CA LYS A 274 6.68 -7.52 -5.64
C LYS A 274 5.36 -6.85 -6.03
N PHE A 275 5.41 -5.54 -6.21
CA PHE A 275 4.35 -4.71 -6.78
C PHE A 275 4.84 -4.15 -8.11
N TYR A 276 3.97 -4.13 -9.10
CA TYR A 276 4.10 -3.29 -10.28
C TYR A 276 3.35 -2.00 -10.03
N GLU A 277 3.98 -0.85 -10.22
CA GLU A 277 3.42 0.43 -9.80
C GLU A 277 3.54 1.47 -10.92
N LEU A 278 2.45 2.18 -11.18
CA LEU A 278 2.38 3.36 -12.03
C LEU A 278 2.36 4.61 -11.14
N CYS A 279 3.37 5.46 -11.27
CA CYS A 279 3.49 6.70 -10.49
C CYS A 279 3.59 7.94 -11.37
N GLU A 280 3.17 9.08 -10.85
CA GLU A 280 3.56 10.38 -11.44
C GLU A 280 5.05 10.62 -11.17
N SER A 281 5.83 10.84 -12.23
CA SER A 281 7.29 10.94 -12.18
C SER A 281 7.79 12.05 -11.25
N LYS A 282 7.06 13.17 -11.18
CA LYS A 282 7.49 14.38 -10.44
C LYS A 282 7.33 14.24 -8.92
N THR A 283 6.25 13.62 -8.47
CA THR A 283 5.84 13.63 -7.05
C THR A 283 5.94 12.27 -6.39
N GLY A 284 5.99 11.18 -7.17
CA GLY A 284 5.85 9.82 -6.66
C GLY A 284 4.43 9.49 -6.21
N TYR A 285 3.41 10.26 -6.63
CA TYR A 285 2.02 9.90 -6.38
C TYR A 285 1.71 8.55 -7.04
N LEU A 286 1.27 7.56 -6.25
CA LEU A 286 0.90 6.25 -6.80
C LEU A 286 -0.48 6.34 -7.43
N LEU A 287 -0.56 6.12 -8.74
CA LEU A 287 -1.80 6.16 -9.52
C LEU A 287 -2.49 4.81 -9.50
N LYS A 288 -1.73 3.76 -9.82
CA LYS A 288 -2.25 2.39 -9.94
C LYS A 288 -1.17 1.38 -9.60
N PHE A 289 -1.57 0.22 -9.11
CA PHE A 289 -0.64 -0.86 -8.83
C PHE A 289 -1.26 -2.24 -8.99
N GLU A 290 -0.36 -3.22 -9.12
CA GLU A 290 -0.66 -4.63 -9.29
C GLU A 290 0.27 -5.48 -8.40
N VAL A 291 -0.27 -6.48 -7.70
CA VAL A 291 0.51 -7.36 -6.81
C VAL A 291 0.93 -8.61 -7.57
N TYR A 292 2.23 -8.81 -7.78
CA TYR A 292 2.75 -10.01 -8.46
C TYR A 292 2.45 -11.30 -7.67
N THR A 293 1.77 -12.28 -8.27
CA THR A 293 1.40 -13.56 -7.63
C THR A 293 2.04 -14.83 -8.22
N GLY A 294 3.21 -14.72 -8.86
CA GLY A 294 3.91 -15.86 -9.48
C GLY A 294 3.60 -16.05 -10.97
N LYS A 295 4.03 -17.18 -11.55
CA LYS A 295 3.91 -17.48 -12.99
C LYS A 295 2.46 -17.61 -13.49
N GLU A 296 1.54 -18.03 -12.62
CA GLU A 296 0.09 -18.05 -12.87
C GLU A 296 -0.57 -16.69 -12.55
N TYR A 297 0.17 -15.58 -12.62
CA TYR A 297 -0.38 -14.23 -12.62
C TYR A 297 -1.61 -14.21 -13.54
N PRO A 298 -2.75 -13.59 -13.18
CA PRO A 298 -3.96 -13.71 -13.99
C PRO A 298 -3.65 -13.36 -15.45
N GLN A 299 -3.60 -14.41 -16.27
CA GLN A 299 -3.59 -14.37 -17.72
C GLN A 299 -5.05 -14.24 -18.24
N ALA A 300 -6.04 -14.20 -17.35
CA ALA A 300 -7.45 -14.04 -17.74
C ALA A 300 -8.31 -13.66 -16.52
N GLY A 301 -9.00 -12.53 -16.62
CA GLY A 301 -10.36 -12.41 -16.11
C GLY A 301 -11.31 -13.02 -17.14
N SER A 302 -12.01 -14.08 -16.74
CA SER A 302 -13.13 -14.67 -17.48
C SER A 302 -14.11 -13.58 -17.92
N SER A 303 -14.59 -13.69 -19.16
CA SER A 303 -15.56 -12.81 -19.85
C SER A 303 -15.10 -11.36 -20.10
N GLY A 304 -14.29 -11.17 -21.15
CA GLY A 304 -14.12 -9.86 -21.82
C GLY A 304 -12.72 -9.54 -22.37
N GLU A 305 -11.64 -10.15 -21.85
CA GLU A 305 -10.25 -9.73 -22.11
C GLU A 305 -9.49 -10.62 -23.11
N ASN A 306 -10.10 -10.99 -24.24
CA ASN A 306 -9.36 -11.70 -25.31
C ASN A 306 -8.27 -10.82 -25.96
N SER A 307 -8.36 -9.51 -25.82
CA SER A 307 -7.50 -8.52 -26.45
C SER A 307 -6.10 -8.38 -25.83
N LEU A 308 -5.96 -8.57 -24.51
CA LEU A 308 -4.65 -8.54 -23.84
C LEU A 308 -3.82 -9.80 -24.11
N ASN A 309 -4.41 -10.83 -24.72
CA ASN A 309 -3.73 -12.08 -25.04
C ASN A 309 -2.79 -11.99 -26.26
N ALA A 310 -2.85 -10.91 -27.02
CA ALA A 310 -2.08 -10.74 -28.25
C ALA A 310 -0.60 -10.35 -28.01
N PHE A 311 -0.28 -9.68 -26.89
CA PHE A 311 1.12 -9.56 -26.45
C PHE A 311 1.50 -10.83 -25.68
N THR A 312 2.45 -11.64 -26.17
CA THR A 312 2.86 -12.85 -25.43
C THR A 312 3.74 -12.49 -24.23
N SER A 313 4.49 -11.38 -24.30
CA SER A 313 5.30 -10.87 -23.19
C SER A 313 4.46 -10.49 -21.96
N ALA A 314 4.81 -11.09 -20.82
CA ALA A 314 4.15 -10.83 -19.56
C ALA A 314 4.35 -9.39 -19.07
N SER A 315 5.51 -8.77 -19.35
CA SER A 315 5.80 -7.39 -18.96
C SER A 315 4.97 -6.39 -19.77
N ALA A 316 4.77 -6.63 -21.07
CA ALA A 316 3.88 -5.80 -21.89
C ALA A 316 2.42 -5.84 -21.38
N LYS A 317 1.91 -7.02 -21.01
CA LYS A 317 0.56 -7.14 -20.42
C LYS A 317 0.42 -6.34 -19.11
N VAL A 318 1.46 -6.31 -18.27
CA VAL A 318 1.48 -5.48 -17.05
C VAL A 318 1.36 -4.00 -17.40
N VAL A 319 2.17 -3.52 -18.35
CA VAL A 319 2.14 -2.11 -18.78
C VAL A 319 0.74 -1.73 -19.25
N LEU A 320 0.13 -2.52 -20.14
CA LEU A 320 -1.19 -2.21 -20.68
C LEU A 320 -2.29 -2.16 -19.61
N ARG A 321 -2.27 -3.07 -18.62
CA ARG A 321 -3.25 -3.03 -17.53
C ARG A 321 -3.05 -1.83 -16.60
N LEU A 322 -1.80 -1.48 -16.28
CA LEU A 322 -1.50 -0.28 -15.50
C LEU A 322 -1.89 1.00 -16.25
N MET A 323 -1.67 1.03 -17.56
CA MET A 323 -2.00 2.16 -18.44
C MET A 323 -3.48 2.26 -18.82
N LYS A 324 -4.32 1.28 -18.47
CA LYS A 324 -5.78 1.36 -18.68
C LYS A 324 -6.34 2.59 -17.96
N GLY A 325 -6.94 3.50 -18.73
CA GLY A 325 -7.44 4.80 -18.26
C GLY A 325 -6.47 5.97 -18.50
N PHE A 326 -5.22 5.70 -18.92
CA PHE A 326 -4.20 6.71 -19.21
C PHE A 326 -3.84 6.82 -20.70
N LEU A 327 -4.29 5.88 -21.54
CA LEU A 327 -4.13 5.96 -22.99
C LEU A 327 -4.94 7.12 -23.60
N HIS A 328 -4.55 7.57 -24.79
CA HIS A 328 -5.17 8.65 -25.56
C HIS A 328 -5.19 10.03 -24.89
N LYS A 329 -4.42 10.22 -23.80
CA LYS A 329 -4.36 11.49 -23.05
C LYS A 329 -3.10 12.32 -23.32
N GLY A 330 -2.18 11.82 -24.14
CA GLY A 330 -0.89 12.47 -24.43
C GLY A 330 0.12 12.37 -23.27
N HIS A 331 0.04 11.32 -22.45
CA HIS A 331 1.06 11.07 -21.42
C HIS A 331 2.38 10.64 -22.06
N CYS A 332 3.48 10.85 -21.33
CA CYS A 332 4.80 10.30 -21.63
C CYS A 332 5.19 9.30 -20.56
N LEU A 333 5.27 8.03 -20.96
CA LEU A 333 5.54 6.89 -20.11
C LEU A 333 7.04 6.55 -20.09
N PHE A 334 7.62 6.59 -18.90
CA PHE A 334 8.99 6.22 -18.62
C PHE A 334 9.08 4.80 -18.06
N MET A 335 9.92 3.95 -18.65
CA MET A 335 10.08 2.55 -18.24
C MET A 335 11.53 2.06 -18.37
N ASP A 336 11.88 1.03 -17.59
CA ASP A 336 13.18 0.38 -17.67
C ASP A 336 13.26 -0.66 -18.81
N ASN A 337 14.37 -1.40 -18.86
CA ASN A 337 14.61 -2.42 -19.87
C ASN A 337 13.72 -3.68 -19.74
N PHE A 338 13.15 -3.94 -18.57
CA PHE A 338 12.31 -5.11 -18.31
C PHE A 338 10.98 -4.98 -19.07
N TYR A 339 10.40 -3.77 -19.08
CA TYR A 339 9.14 -3.50 -19.76
C TYR A 339 9.29 -3.14 -21.24
N ASN A 340 10.37 -2.45 -21.63
CA ASN A 340 10.46 -1.90 -22.97
C ASN A 340 10.63 -2.96 -24.07
N SER A 341 9.77 -2.86 -25.08
CA SER A 341 9.91 -3.49 -26.39
C SER A 341 9.50 -2.49 -27.48
N LEU A 342 10.01 -2.68 -28.69
CA LEU A 342 9.75 -1.76 -29.80
C LEU A 342 8.29 -1.81 -30.25
N ARG A 343 7.68 -2.99 -30.24
CA ARG A 343 6.26 -3.18 -30.56
C ARG A 343 5.36 -2.48 -29.53
N LEU A 344 5.67 -2.61 -28.25
CA LEU A 344 4.93 -1.92 -27.19
C LEU A 344 5.07 -0.40 -27.32
N ALA A 345 6.26 0.11 -27.63
CA ALA A 345 6.46 1.54 -27.86
C ALA A 345 5.61 2.08 -29.03
N ARG A 346 5.60 1.38 -30.17
CA ARG A 346 4.75 1.74 -31.32
C ARG A 346 3.25 1.65 -30.99
N PHE A 347 2.83 0.61 -30.29
CA PHE A 347 1.44 0.46 -29.85
C PHE A 347 1.01 1.61 -28.93
N LEU A 348 1.83 1.97 -27.94
CA LEU A 348 1.52 3.09 -27.05
C LEU A 348 1.49 4.42 -27.82
N LYS A 349 2.42 4.61 -28.76
CA LYS A 349 2.47 5.81 -29.61
C LYS A 349 1.21 5.96 -30.46
N PHE A 350 0.77 4.88 -31.11
CA PHE A 350 -0.50 4.85 -31.83
C PHE A 350 -1.68 5.26 -30.93
N ASN A 351 -1.67 4.83 -29.67
CA ASN A 351 -2.66 5.19 -28.67
C ASN A 351 -2.36 6.52 -27.93
N LYS A 352 -1.80 7.50 -28.64
CA LYS A 352 -1.41 8.84 -28.18
C LYS A 352 -0.71 8.85 -26.82
N THR A 353 0.24 7.93 -26.64
CA THR A 353 1.07 7.83 -25.45
C THR A 353 2.54 7.73 -25.86
N ASP A 354 3.34 8.72 -25.49
CA ASP A 354 4.76 8.68 -25.75
C ASP A 354 5.49 7.70 -24.83
N VAL A 355 6.60 7.15 -25.31
CA VAL A 355 7.45 6.24 -24.55
C VAL A 355 8.88 6.73 -24.55
N VAL A 356 9.52 6.63 -23.39
CA VAL A 356 10.96 6.87 -23.20
C VAL A 356 11.50 5.82 -22.24
N GLY A 357 12.61 5.18 -22.60
CA GLY A 357 13.19 4.20 -21.68
C GLY A 357 14.45 3.53 -22.16
N THR A 358 15.06 2.77 -21.26
CA THR A 358 16.17 1.88 -21.65
C THR A 358 15.64 0.66 -22.38
N LEU A 359 16.35 0.21 -23.42
CA LEU A 359 15.99 -0.97 -24.21
C LEU A 359 17.11 -2.00 -24.12
N ASN A 360 16.74 -3.26 -23.85
CA ASN A 360 17.69 -4.36 -24.04
C ASN A 360 17.93 -4.54 -25.55
N ARG A 361 19.15 -4.23 -26.03
CA ARG A 361 19.55 -4.33 -27.45
C ARG A 361 19.33 -5.69 -28.12
N ARG A 362 19.08 -6.75 -27.33
CA ARG A 362 18.78 -8.09 -27.84
C ARG A 362 17.31 -8.29 -28.19
N ARG A 363 16.42 -7.36 -27.80
CA ARG A 363 14.98 -7.41 -28.10
C ARG A 363 14.74 -7.49 -29.61
N ILE A 364 13.69 -8.22 -29.99
CA ILE A 364 13.26 -8.39 -31.38
C ILE A 364 12.95 -7.02 -32.00
N GLY A 365 13.27 -6.87 -33.28
CA GLY A 365 13.10 -5.63 -34.03
C GLY A 365 14.25 -4.63 -33.87
N THR A 366 15.13 -4.76 -32.88
CA THR A 366 16.26 -3.82 -32.69
C THR A 366 17.16 -3.76 -33.93
N PRO A 367 17.60 -2.56 -34.40
CA PRO A 367 18.42 -2.43 -35.59
C PRO A 367 19.67 -3.31 -35.53
N GLY A 368 19.99 -3.98 -36.64
CA GLY A 368 21.13 -4.90 -36.73
C GLY A 368 22.46 -4.25 -36.31
N GLU A 369 22.70 -3.02 -36.76
CA GLU A 369 23.90 -2.25 -36.38
C GLU A 369 24.01 -2.02 -34.87
N ILE A 370 22.91 -1.67 -34.20
CA ILE A 370 22.88 -1.47 -32.74
C ILE A 370 23.07 -2.79 -32.00
N LYS A 371 22.46 -3.87 -32.51
CA LYS A 371 22.54 -5.20 -31.92
C LYS A 371 23.96 -5.77 -31.96
N THR A 372 24.72 -5.46 -33.01
CA THR A 372 26.10 -5.96 -33.22
C THR A 372 27.19 -5.07 -32.61
N LEU A 373 26.85 -3.91 -32.02
CA LEU A 373 27.82 -3.04 -31.36
C LEU A 373 28.63 -3.77 -30.28
N LEU A 374 29.95 -3.85 -30.52
CA LEU A 374 30.91 -4.40 -29.59
C LEU A 374 31.34 -3.33 -28.59
N GLU A 375 30.80 -3.41 -27.38
CA GLU A 375 30.95 -2.39 -26.34
C GLU A 375 32.39 -1.99 -26.00
N ASN A 376 33.36 -2.90 -26.17
CA ASN A 376 34.79 -2.65 -25.93
C ASN A 376 35.48 -1.94 -27.12
N LYS A 377 34.86 -1.95 -28.31
CA LYS A 377 35.37 -1.30 -29.51
C LYS A 377 34.73 0.06 -29.77
N VAL A 378 33.61 0.37 -29.12
CA VAL A 378 32.93 1.66 -29.26
C VAL A 378 33.64 2.70 -28.37
N PRO A 379 34.10 3.83 -28.94
CA PRO A 379 34.76 4.86 -28.14
C PRO A 379 33.76 5.56 -27.22
N ARG A 380 34.25 6.05 -26.08
CA ARG A 380 33.43 6.75 -25.09
C ARG A 380 32.87 8.05 -25.68
N GLY A 381 31.59 8.30 -25.45
CA GLY A 381 30.84 9.42 -26.03
C GLY A 381 30.22 9.12 -27.39
N ALA A 382 30.56 8.00 -28.04
CA ALA A 382 29.98 7.65 -29.34
C ALA A 382 28.47 7.40 -29.25
N VAL A 383 27.76 7.79 -30.30
CA VAL A 383 26.33 7.62 -30.46
C VAL A 383 26.06 6.90 -31.77
N THR A 384 25.20 5.89 -31.72
CA THR A 384 24.66 5.22 -32.90
C THR A 384 23.16 5.19 -32.74
N SER A 385 22.43 5.74 -33.71
CA SER A 385 20.98 5.84 -33.61
C SER A 385 20.30 5.53 -34.93
N ARG A 386 19.10 4.97 -34.84
CA ARG A 386 18.23 4.63 -35.97
C ARG A 386 16.80 4.96 -35.59
N HIS A 387 15.96 5.20 -36.58
CA HIS A 387 14.53 5.39 -36.36
C HIS A 387 13.71 4.66 -37.42
N CYS A 388 12.44 4.41 -37.09
CA CYS A 388 11.46 3.80 -37.96
C CYS A 388 10.16 4.57 -37.75
N GLY A 389 9.98 5.66 -38.51
CA GLY A 389 8.80 6.50 -38.46
C GLY A 389 8.58 7.18 -37.11
N ASP A 390 7.84 6.50 -36.24
CA ASP A 390 7.36 6.94 -34.93
C ASP A 390 8.22 6.45 -33.76
N VAL A 391 9.19 5.57 -34.00
CA VAL A 391 10.07 5.00 -32.97
C VAL A 391 11.54 5.24 -33.30
N SER A 392 12.31 5.68 -32.32
CA SER A 392 13.76 5.85 -32.37
C SER A 392 14.46 4.91 -31.39
N VAL A 393 15.62 4.41 -31.79
CA VAL A 393 16.53 3.64 -30.95
C VAL A 393 17.90 4.30 -30.98
N LEU A 394 18.44 4.58 -29.81
CA LEU A 394 19.74 5.25 -29.65
C LEU A 394 20.63 4.43 -28.74
N SER A 395 21.86 4.17 -29.16
CA SER A 395 22.91 3.61 -28.33
C SER A 395 23.99 4.64 -28.09
N TRP A 396 24.30 4.89 -26.82
CA TRP A 396 25.33 5.82 -26.39
C TRP A 396 26.34 5.11 -25.50
N LYS A 397 27.62 5.22 -25.86
CA LYS A 397 28.69 4.65 -25.06
C LYS A 397 29.11 5.61 -23.98
N ASP A 398 28.75 5.26 -22.76
CA ASP A 398 29.27 5.91 -21.58
C ASP A 398 30.42 5.11 -20.95
N VAL A 399 30.43 4.86 -19.63
CA VAL A 399 31.26 3.79 -19.05
C VAL A 399 30.83 2.46 -19.66
N ARG A 400 29.51 2.26 -19.68
CA ARG A 400 28.85 1.14 -20.34
C ARG A 400 28.07 1.61 -21.56
N LEU A 401 27.83 0.69 -22.49
CA LEU A 401 26.95 0.97 -23.63
C LEU A 401 25.49 0.95 -23.16
N VAL A 402 24.78 2.05 -23.39
CA VAL A 402 23.39 2.25 -22.99
C VAL A 402 22.56 2.35 -24.25
N THR A 403 21.52 1.53 -24.36
CA THR A 403 20.57 1.59 -25.48
C THR A 403 19.22 2.07 -24.95
N THR A 404 18.61 3.03 -25.63
CA THR A 404 17.32 3.63 -25.29
C THR A 404 16.35 3.51 -26.46
N VAL A 405 15.06 3.46 -26.14
CA VAL A 405 13.94 3.61 -27.09
C VAL A 405 13.19 4.90 -26.76
N SER A 406 12.75 5.62 -27.80
CA SER A 406 11.82 6.73 -27.62
C SER A 406 10.93 6.96 -28.84
N THR A 407 9.72 7.47 -28.61
CA THR A 407 8.74 7.79 -29.66
C THR A 407 8.83 9.22 -30.20
N PHE A 408 9.70 10.06 -29.63
CA PHE A 408 9.80 11.48 -30.05
C PHE A 408 11.21 12.07 -29.96
N HIS A 409 12.16 11.39 -29.32
CA HIS A 409 13.54 11.89 -29.29
C HIS A 409 14.26 11.60 -30.61
N ASN A 410 15.08 12.56 -31.04
CA ASN A 410 16.09 12.37 -32.07
C ASN A 410 17.47 12.09 -31.43
N ALA A 411 18.54 12.13 -32.22
CA ALA A 411 19.90 11.93 -31.75
C ALA A 411 20.55 13.16 -31.08
N ASN A 412 19.75 14.16 -30.67
CA ASN A 412 20.29 15.39 -30.10
C ASN A 412 21.05 15.14 -28.79
N MET A 413 22.15 15.87 -28.66
CA MET A 413 23.04 15.84 -27.50
C MET A 413 22.88 17.14 -26.71
N MET A 414 23.03 17.05 -25.39
CA MET A 414 23.03 18.20 -24.51
C MET A 414 24.24 18.18 -23.55
N PRO A 415 24.73 19.35 -23.13
CA PRO A 415 25.71 19.44 -22.06
C PRO A 415 25.16 18.86 -20.76
N GLY A 416 26.01 18.20 -19.98
CA GLY A 416 25.72 17.82 -18.61
C GLY A 416 27.00 17.56 -17.83
N ARG A 417 26.85 17.08 -16.59
CA ARG A 417 27.98 16.80 -15.70
C ARG A 417 28.02 15.34 -15.28
N ARG A 418 29.23 14.83 -15.05
CA ARG A 418 29.50 13.62 -14.28
C ARG A 418 30.66 13.87 -13.33
N ALA A 419 30.44 13.60 -12.04
CA ALA A 419 31.46 13.78 -11.01
C ALA A 419 32.16 15.16 -11.16
N GLY A 420 31.35 16.20 -11.37
CA GLY A 420 31.81 17.58 -11.61
C GLY A 420 32.30 17.90 -13.03
N ARG A 421 32.64 16.91 -13.87
CA ARG A 421 33.22 17.11 -15.21
C ARG A 421 32.14 17.31 -16.29
N PRO A 422 32.32 18.26 -17.23
CA PRO A 422 31.40 18.44 -18.34
C PRO A 422 31.47 17.26 -19.31
N ILE A 423 30.31 16.77 -19.74
CA ILE A 423 30.14 15.72 -20.74
C ILE A 423 28.98 16.08 -21.68
N LEU A 424 29.05 15.64 -22.94
CA LEU A 424 27.88 15.61 -23.82
C LEU A 424 27.15 14.29 -23.62
N LYS A 425 25.84 14.35 -23.39
CA LYS A 425 24.97 13.17 -23.27
C LYS A 425 23.71 13.34 -24.13
N PRO A 426 23.11 12.24 -24.62
CA PRO A 426 21.86 12.32 -25.38
C PRO A 426 20.73 12.92 -24.54
N VAL A 427 19.86 13.72 -25.16
CA VAL A 427 18.69 14.32 -24.50
C VAL A 427 17.77 13.23 -23.96
N VAL A 428 17.55 12.15 -24.71
CA VAL A 428 16.75 10.98 -24.27
C VAL A 428 17.27 10.37 -22.96
N VAL A 429 18.59 10.33 -22.77
CA VAL A 429 19.20 9.82 -21.53
C VAL A 429 19.02 10.82 -20.39
N HIS A 430 19.05 12.12 -20.66
CA HIS A 430 18.75 13.13 -19.66
C HIS A 430 17.30 13.03 -19.16
N ASP A 431 16.35 12.99 -20.09
CA ASP A 431 14.92 12.93 -19.78
C ASP A 431 14.57 11.62 -19.05
N TYR A 432 15.14 10.49 -19.49
CA TYR A 432 14.99 9.22 -18.78
C TYR A 432 15.43 9.33 -17.31
N ASN A 433 16.64 9.85 -17.06
CA ASN A 433 17.15 10.00 -15.69
C ASN A 433 16.30 10.96 -14.84
N LYS A 434 15.67 11.95 -15.48
CA LYS A 434 14.82 12.93 -14.79
C LYS A 434 13.49 12.35 -14.35
N TYR A 435 12.86 11.50 -15.16
CA TYR A 435 11.46 11.11 -14.95
C TYR A 435 11.24 9.63 -14.59
N MET A 436 12.22 8.74 -14.75
CA MET A 436 12.06 7.32 -14.40
C MET A 436 11.94 7.10 -12.87
N GLY A 437 12.52 7.97 -12.05
CA GLY A 437 12.68 7.77 -10.60
C GLY A 437 11.43 7.95 -9.72
N GLY A 438 10.22 8.06 -10.29
CA GLY A 438 9.01 8.36 -9.51
C GLY A 438 8.63 7.26 -8.51
N VAL A 439 8.74 5.98 -8.90
CA VAL A 439 8.48 4.84 -8.00
C VAL A 439 9.53 4.76 -6.88
N ASP A 440 10.82 4.95 -7.22
CA ASP A 440 11.91 4.97 -6.23
C ASP A 440 11.78 6.16 -5.26
N LEU A 441 11.36 7.33 -5.74
CA LEU A 441 11.05 8.50 -4.90
C LEU A 441 9.95 8.16 -3.88
N LYS A 442 8.86 7.55 -4.33
CA LYS A 442 7.78 7.09 -3.47
C LYS A 442 8.30 6.08 -2.44
N ASP A 443 9.05 5.07 -2.85
CA ASP A 443 9.62 4.06 -1.94
C ASP A 443 10.57 4.66 -0.92
N GLN A 444 11.38 5.65 -1.32
CA GLN A 444 12.23 6.42 -0.42
C GLN A 444 11.39 7.17 0.63
N MET A 445 10.32 7.87 0.21
CA MET A 445 9.42 8.60 1.13
C MET A 445 8.69 7.68 2.11
N LEU A 446 8.31 6.47 1.68
CA LEU A 446 7.72 5.46 2.55
C LEU A 446 8.73 4.88 3.56
N SER A 447 9.98 4.69 3.13
CA SER A 447 11.03 4.11 3.97
C SER A 447 11.34 4.93 5.22
N MET A 448 11.13 6.26 5.14
CA MET A 448 11.32 7.19 6.26
C MET A 448 10.32 6.97 7.40
N TYR A 449 9.12 6.43 7.10
CA TYR A 449 8.03 6.23 8.06
C TYR A 449 7.40 4.85 7.88
N LEU A 450 8.22 3.80 7.97
CA LEU A 450 7.82 2.44 7.66
C LEU A 450 6.77 1.91 8.65
N MET A 451 5.53 1.70 8.19
CA MET A 451 4.45 1.08 8.99
C MET A 451 4.55 -0.45 9.00
N GLU A 452 5.21 -1.03 8.01
CA GLU A 452 5.39 -2.48 7.84
C GLU A 452 6.61 -3.00 8.60
N ARG A 453 6.48 -3.17 9.93
CA ARG A 453 7.58 -3.69 10.78
C ARG A 453 8.24 -4.95 10.18
N LYS A 454 9.56 -5.07 10.41
CA LYS A 454 10.39 -6.17 9.86
C LYS A 454 9.92 -7.55 10.32
N ARG A 455 9.55 -7.69 11.61
CA ARG A 455 9.14 -8.96 12.22
C ARG A 455 7.61 -9.09 12.27
N GLY A 456 7.11 -10.28 11.93
CA GLY A 456 5.77 -10.78 12.28
C GLY A 456 4.58 -10.02 11.68
N LEU A 457 4.05 -10.51 10.56
CA LEU A 457 2.67 -10.29 10.10
C LEU A 457 2.28 -11.45 9.16
N LYS A 458 0.98 -11.74 9.09
CA LYS A 458 0.40 -12.48 7.97
C LYS A 458 0.64 -11.63 6.70
N TRP A 459 0.99 -12.26 5.58
CA TRP A 459 1.39 -11.53 4.36
C TRP A 459 0.38 -10.41 3.98
N TYR A 460 -0.92 -10.69 4.07
CA TYR A 460 -1.98 -9.74 3.69
C TYR A 460 -2.08 -8.53 4.62
N LEU A 461 -1.76 -8.69 5.91
CA LEU A 461 -1.67 -7.56 6.84
C LEU A 461 -0.46 -6.67 6.54
N LYS A 462 0.62 -7.25 6.00
CA LYS A 462 1.79 -6.49 5.59
C LYS A 462 1.48 -5.66 4.33
N VAL A 463 0.78 -6.27 3.37
CA VAL A 463 0.24 -5.55 2.20
C VAL A 463 -0.71 -4.44 2.64
N PHE A 464 -1.68 -4.72 3.53
CA PHE A 464 -2.57 -3.70 4.07
C PHE A 464 -1.82 -2.49 4.65
N LYS A 465 -0.82 -2.73 5.51
CA LYS A 465 -0.04 -1.64 6.11
C LYS A 465 0.75 -0.85 5.07
N ARG A 466 1.26 -1.51 4.02
CA ARG A 466 1.91 -0.84 2.88
C ARG A 466 0.91 0.06 2.16
N LEU A 467 -0.30 -0.42 1.86
CA LEU A 467 -1.34 0.37 1.21
C LEU A 467 -1.83 1.53 2.09
N LEU A 468 -1.95 1.31 3.40
CA LEU A 468 -2.22 2.38 4.36
C LEU A 468 -1.10 3.43 4.34
N ASN A 469 0.17 3.02 4.34
CA ASN A 469 1.30 3.94 4.28
C ASN A 469 1.37 4.73 2.96
N VAL A 470 1.09 4.07 1.84
CA VAL A 470 0.96 4.69 0.51
C VAL A 470 -0.20 5.68 0.49
N SER A 471 -1.35 5.32 1.04
CA SER A 471 -2.50 6.23 1.09
C SER A 471 -2.18 7.53 1.83
N ILE A 472 -1.43 7.44 2.94
CA ILE A 472 -0.95 8.59 3.72
C ILE A 472 0.01 9.45 2.89
N LEU A 473 0.87 8.83 2.08
CA LEU A 473 1.77 9.55 1.17
C LEU A 473 0.99 10.27 0.06
N ASN A 474 0.02 9.60 -0.59
CA ASN A 474 -0.80 10.19 -1.63
C ASN A 474 -1.58 11.41 -1.10
N ILE A 475 -2.25 11.30 0.04
CA ILE A 475 -2.97 12.44 0.64
C ILE A 475 -2.01 13.55 1.15
N PHE A 476 -0.79 13.21 1.54
CA PHE A 476 0.23 14.21 1.85
C PHE A 476 0.65 15.00 0.60
N ILE A 477 0.79 14.32 -0.55
CA ILE A 477 1.08 14.98 -1.83
C ILE A 477 -0.07 15.94 -2.19
N ILE A 478 -1.32 15.50 -2.03
CA ILE A 478 -2.51 16.36 -2.25
C ILE A 478 -2.48 17.58 -1.32
N HIS A 479 -2.32 17.38 -0.01
CA HIS A 479 -2.20 18.47 0.97
C HIS A 479 -1.11 19.48 0.58
N ARG A 480 0.05 18.98 0.15
CA ARG A 480 1.19 19.82 -0.21
C ARG A 480 0.91 20.69 -1.45
N GLN A 481 0.10 20.20 -2.39
CA GLN A 481 -0.26 20.94 -3.60
C GLN A 481 -1.41 21.93 -3.36
N ASN A 482 -2.34 21.61 -2.45
CA ASN A 482 -3.47 22.48 -2.12
C ASN A 482 -3.17 23.55 -1.07
N SER A 483 -2.05 23.44 -0.34
CA SER A 483 -1.75 24.34 0.79
C SER A 483 -0.70 25.38 0.42
N ASP A 484 -0.98 26.65 0.72
CA ASP A 484 0.00 27.74 0.63
C ASP A 484 1.16 27.59 1.62
N LYS A 485 0.92 26.90 2.75
CA LYS A 485 1.89 26.68 3.83
C LYS A 485 1.91 25.19 4.18
N PRO A 486 2.42 24.35 3.26
CA PRO A 486 2.30 22.91 3.40
C PRO A 486 3.09 22.40 4.61
N LEU A 487 2.50 21.45 5.34
CA LEU A 487 3.18 20.78 6.43
C LEU A 487 4.36 19.96 5.88
N THR A 488 5.40 19.79 6.69
CA THR A 488 6.43 18.78 6.38
C THR A 488 5.83 17.38 6.53
N HIS A 489 6.33 16.39 5.78
CA HIS A 489 5.82 15.02 5.83
C HIS A 489 5.73 14.46 7.27
N ARG A 490 6.73 14.78 8.12
CA ARG A 490 6.72 14.41 9.54
C ARG A 490 5.58 15.07 10.30
N ARG A 491 5.40 16.38 10.14
CA ARG A 491 4.35 17.15 10.84
C ARG A 491 2.96 16.73 10.39
N TYR A 492 2.78 16.50 9.08
CA TYR A 492 1.52 15.99 8.52
C TYR A 492 1.13 14.65 9.16
N ARG A 493 2.06 13.69 9.25
CA ARG A 493 1.80 12.40 9.89
C ARG A 493 1.49 12.52 11.38
N ILE A 494 2.18 13.40 12.10
CA ILE A 494 1.90 13.66 13.53
C ILE A 494 0.49 14.21 13.69
N GLU A 495 0.12 15.21 12.89
CA GLU A 495 -1.21 15.83 12.99
C GLU A 495 -2.31 14.83 12.63
N LEU A 496 -2.15 14.08 11.55
CA LEU A 496 -3.11 13.02 11.19
C LEU A 496 -3.21 11.94 12.27
N ALA A 497 -2.09 11.45 12.81
CA ALA A 497 -2.10 10.45 13.88
C ALA A 497 -2.77 10.99 15.16
N LYS A 498 -2.54 12.26 15.49
CA LYS A 498 -3.21 12.96 16.59
C LYS A 498 -4.71 13.04 16.32
N GLN A 499 -5.13 13.53 15.17
CA GLN A 499 -6.52 13.62 14.80
C GLN A 499 -7.17 12.23 14.91
N LEU A 500 -6.65 11.20 14.24
CA LEU A 500 -7.16 9.81 14.28
C LEU A 500 -7.36 9.23 15.69
N VAL A 501 -6.47 9.55 16.63
CA VAL A 501 -6.59 9.09 18.02
C VAL A 501 -7.67 9.86 18.79
N HIS A 502 -7.95 11.12 18.42
CA HIS A 502 -8.85 12.03 19.13
C HIS A 502 -10.20 12.31 18.41
N VAL A 503 -10.42 11.81 17.18
CA VAL A 503 -11.59 12.19 16.33
C VAL A 503 -12.93 11.98 17.01
N ARG A 504 -13.03 11.05 17.95
CA ARG A 504 -14.32 10.69 18.56
C ARG A 504 -14.09 10.49 20.04
N PRO A 505 -14.97 10.97 20.95
CA PRO A 505 -14.83 10.74 22.39
C PRO A 505 -14.60 9.24 22.61
N ASN A 506 -13.72 8.88 23.57
CA ASN A 506 -13.56 7.50 24.01
C ASN A 506 -14.94 6.82 24.04
N PRO A 507 -15.24 5.81 23.17
CA PRO A 507 -16.19 4.83 23.64
C PRO A 507 -15.61 4.43 24.99
N PRO A 508 -16.40 4.53 26.07
CA PRO A 508 -15.89 4.14 27.37
C PRO A 508 -15.23 2.80 27.13
N ILE A 509 -13.95 2.70 27.51
CA ILE A 509 -13.31 1.40 27.70
C ILE A 509 -14.43 0.57 28.32
N PRO A 510 -14.81 -0.60 27.79
CA PRO A 510 -15.58 -1.52 28.58
C PRO A 510 -14.63 -1.84 29.75
N SER A 511 -14.68 -0.98 30.78
CA SER A 511 -14.73 -1.39 32.15
C SER A 511 -15.51 -2.66 32.06
N ILE A 512 -14.83 -3.78 32.32
CA ILE A 512 -15.46 -5.01 32.75
C ILE A 512 -16.70 -4.54 33.47
N MET A 513 -17.86 -4.70 32.82
CA MET A 513 -19.09 -4.18 33.35
C MET A 513 -19.24 -4.98 34.63
N ASN A 514 -18.85 -4.39 35.76
CA ASN A 514 -19.75 -4.44 36.88
C ASN A 514 -21.05 -3.91 36.27
N PRO A 515 -22.08 -4.77 36.11
CA PRO A 515 -23.33 -4.31 35.56
C PRO A 515 -23.73 -3.04 36.31
N PRO A 516 -24.34 -2.05 35.63
CA PRO A 516 -24.72 -0.81 36.28
C PRO A 516 -25.43 -1.14 37.59
N ALA A 517 -25.21 -0.36 38.64
CA ALA A 517 -25.80 -0.57 39.97
C ALA A 517 -27.33 -0.75 39.92
N VAL A 518 -27.96 -0.39 38.80
CA VAL A 518 -29.38 -0.54 38.46
C VAL A 518 -29.79 -1.98 38.07
N SER A 519 -28.90 -2.81 37.50
CA SER A 519 -29.26 -4.17 37.03
C SER A 519 -29.31 -5.21 38.14
N ARG A 520 -28.69 -4.95 39.30
CA ARG A 520 -28.91 -5.80 40.49
C ARG A 520 -30.28 -5.53 41.12
N LEU A 521 -30.80 -4.29 40.99
CA LEU A 521 -31.96 -3.78 41.74
C LEU A 521 -33.32 -4.12 41.12
N ASP A 522 -33.32 -4.74 39.95
CA ASP A 522 -34.58 -5.05 39.26
C ASP A 522 -35.35 -6.19 39.91
N GLY A 523 -34.76 -6.97 40.83
CA GLY A 523 -35.43 -8.10 41.49
C GLY A 523 -35.85 -9.26 40.56
N PHE A 524 -35.76 -9.07 39.24
CA PHE A 524 -36.15 -10.03 38.22
C PHE A 524 -34.94 -10.82 37.68
N ASN A 525 -35.12 -12.12 37.45
CA ASN A 525 -34.11 -13.03 36.87
C ASN A 525 -32.81 -13.20 37.69
N HIS A 526 -32.87 -13.06 39.01
CA HIS A 526 -31.75 -13.32 39.94
C HIS A 526 -31.89 -14.69 40.61
N PHE A 527 -31.61 -15.75 39.87
CA PHE A 527 -31.76 -17.13 40.35
C PHE A 527 -30.54 -17.60 41.16
N PRO A 528 -30.75 -18.24 42.32
CA PRO A 528 -29.69 -18.90 43.05
C PRO A 528 -29.28 -20.18 42.35
N ILE A 529 -28.03 -20.23 41.95
CA ILE A 529 -27.38 -21.46 41.50
C ILE A 529 -26.28 -21.82 42.49
N TYR A 530 -25.97 -23.10 42.59
CA TYR A 530 -24.81 -23.55 43.34
C TYR A 530 -23.56 -23.40 42.47
N SER A 531 -22.42 -23.08 43.08
CA SER A 531 -21.16 -22.82 42.36
C SER A 531 -20.67 -23.99 41.52
N ASP A 532 -21.15 -25.21 41.82
CA ASP A 532 -20.91 -26.44 41.06
C ASP A 532 -21.70 -26.50 39.74
N SER A 533 -22.86 -25.84 39.67
CA SER A 533 -23.74 -25.77 38.50
C SER A 533 -23.15 -24.90 37.37
N VAL A 534 -22.09 -24.14 37.70
CA VAL A 534 -21.36 -23.26 36.77
C VAL A 534 -20.11 -23.96 36.23
N GLU A 535 -19.63 -25.01 36.90
CA GLU A 535 -18.40 -25.74 36.53
C GLU A 535 -18.75 -27.16 36.05
N ASN A 536 -19.04 -27.32 34.75
CA ASN A 536 -19.11 -28.63 34.10
C ASN A 536 -17.72 -29.31 34.12
N ARG A 537 -17.44 -30.15 35.12
CA ARG A 537 -16.32 -31.11 35.09
C ARG A 537 -16.68 -32.44 35.74
N VAL A 538 -16.67 -33.48 34.92
CA VAL A 538 -16.73 -34.88 35.31
C VAL A 538 -15.32 -35.35 35.74
N GLU A 539 -15.33 -36.19 36.79
CA GLU A 539 -14.30 -37.12 37.26
C GLU A 539 -13.18 -36.67 38.23
N ASN A 540 -13.43 -37.04 39.50
CA ASN A 540 -12.52 -37.70 40.44
C ASN A 540 -11.21 -37.01 40.88
N LYS A 541 -11.30 -36.22 41.96
CA LYS A 541 -10.66 -36.48 43.27
C LYS A 541 -10.92 -35.29 44.22
N ARG A 542 -11.61 -35.55 45.35
CA ARG A 542 -11.84 -34.66 46.51
C ARG A 542 -12.00 -33.16 46.16
N VAL A 543 -13.14 -32.81 45.57
CA VAL A 543 -13.51 -31.42 45.27
C VAL A 543 -13.70 -30.66 46.58
N ARG A 544 -12.79 -29.73 46.90
CA ARG A 544 -13.07 -28.70 47.90
C ARG A 544 -14.09 -27.75 47.29
N PHE A 545 -15.31 -27.77 47.82
CA PHE A 545 -16.38 -26.87 47.41
C PHE A 545 -15.89 -25.41 47.44
N LYS A 546 -16.07 -24.69 46.32
CA LYS A 546 -15.65 -23.29 46.20
C LYS A 546 -16.62 -22.40 46.97
N ARG A 547 -16.45 -22.38 48.29
CA ARG A 547 -17.18 -21.49 49.20
C ARG A 547 -16.50 -20.13 49.17
N ASN A 548 -17.30 -19.08 49.03
CA ASN A 548 -16.82 -17.71 49.12
C ASN A 548 -17.68 -16.92 50.10
N ARG A 549 -17.18 -15.77 50.58
CA ARG A 549 -17.91 -14.97 51.56
C ARG A 549 -19.16 -14.37 50.93
N CYS A 550 -20.27 -14.44 51.66
CA CYS A 550 -21.48 -13.72 51.27
C CYS A 550 -21.19 -12.21 51.27
N VAL A 551 -21.47 -11.54 50.14
CA VAL A 551 -21.21 -10.11 49.97
C VAL A 551 -21.92 -9.27 51.04
N ARG A 552 -23.19 -9.58 51.35
CA ARG A 552 -23.96 -8.88 52.37
C ARG A 552 -23.50 -9.17 53.80
N CYS A 553 -23.14 -10.41 54.12
CA CYS A 553 -22.57 -10.71 55.42
C CYS A 553 -21.23 -9.98 55.61
N SER A 554 -20.39 -9.96 54.58
CA SER A 554 -19.11 -9.24 54.60
C SER A 554 -19.31 -7.74 54.83
N PHE A 555 -20.33 -7.13 54.22
CA PHE A 555 -20.69 -5.73 54.45
C PHE A 555 -21.11 -5.49 55.92
N LYS A 556 -21.90 -6.41 56.50
CA LYS A 556 -22.28 -6.39 57.91
C LYS A 556 -21.13 -6.82 58.86
N LYS A 557 -19.90 -6.93 58.38
CA LYS A 557 -18.71 -7.45 59.11
C LYS A 557 -18.89 -8.85 59.73
N LEU A 558 -19.82 -9.64 59.19
CA LEU A 558 -20.06 -11.03 59.57
C LEU A 558 -19.34 -11.96 58.59
N ARG A 559 -18.62 -12.96 59.13
CA ARG A 559 -17.97 -13.98 58.30
C ARG A 559 -18.92 -15.15 58.06
N LYS A 560 -19.51 -15.21 56.87
CA LYS A 560 -20.30 -16.36 56.43
C LYS A 560 -19.90 -16.76 55.02
N GLU A 561 -19.50 -18.01 54.86
CA GLU A 561 -19.08 -18.60 53.59
C GLU A 561 -20.25 -19.38 52.99
N VAL A 562 -20.52 -19.17 51.71
CA VAL A 562 -21.63 -19.78 50.96
C VAL A 562 -21.13 -20.34 49.64
N ASN A 563 -21.84 -21.32 49.11
CA ASN A 563 -21.64 -21.90 47.78
C ASN A 563 -22.72 -21.46 46.77
N THR A 564 -23.64 -20.60 47.19
CA THR A 564 -24.75 -20.07 46.37
C THR A 564 -24.35 -18.76 45.70
N ILE A 565 -24.49 -18.70 44.38
CA ILE A 565 -24.12 -17.57 43.52
C ILE A 565 -25.32 -17.13 42.70
N CYS A 566 -25.50 -15.81 42.53
CA CYS A 566 -26.52 -15.28 41.62
C CYS A 566 -26.09 -15.47 40.18
N GLN A 567 -26.88 -16.17 39.38
CA GLN A 567 -26.58 -16.44 37.96
C GLN A 567 -26.35 -15.14 37.17
N LYS A 568 -27.12 -14.10 37.47
CA LYS A 568 -27.10 -12.81 36.78
C LYS A 568 -26.01 -11.87 37.32
N CYS A 569 -25.86 -11.76 38.65
CA CYS A 569 -24.89 -10.85 39.27
C CYS A 569 -23.51 -11.46 39.54
N GLN A 570 -23.37 -12.78 39.45
CA GLN A 570 -22.15 -13.54 39.75
C GLN A 570 -21.54 -13.20 41.13
N LYS A 571 -22.40 -12.96 42.13
CA LYS A 571 -22.01 -12.70 43.53
C LYS A 571 -22.49 -13.80 44.46
N PHE A 572 -21.65 -14.14 45.44
CA PHE A 572 -21.96 -15.11 46.49
C PHE A 572 -22.87 -14.47 47.56
N LEU A 573 -24.02 -15.07 47.80
CA LEU A 573 -25.05 -14.53 48.69
C LEU A 573 -25.72 -15.65 49.49
N CYS A 574 -26.03 -15.41 50.77
CA CYS A 574 -26.91 -16.31 51.51
C CYS A 574 -28.32 -16.25 50.90
N ILE A 575 -28.94 -17.42 50.71
CA ILE A 575 -30.36 -17.51 50.40
C ILE A 575 -31.18 -16.87 51.53
N GLY A 576 -32.23 -16.12 51.19
CA GLY A 576 -33.06 -15.35 52.13
C GLY A 576 -32.73 -13.86 52.10
N GLN A 577 -32.68 -13.20 53.27
CA GLN A 577 -32.61 -11.74 53.36
C GLN A 577 -31.40 -11.11 52.65
N CYS A 578 -30.23 -11.77 52.71
CA CYS A 578 -29.04 -11.28 52.00
C CYS A 578 -29.21 -11.32 50.48
N TRP A 579 -30.00 -12.26 49.96
CA TRP A 579 -30.34 -12.33 48.54
C TRP A 579 -31.27 -11.20 48.14
N ILE A 580 -32.34 -11.01 48.91
CA ILE A 580 -33.38 -10.01 48.64
C ILE A 580 -32.75 -8.62 48.72
N ASP A 581 -32.12 -8.27 49.85
CA ASP A 581 -31.51 -6.95 50.05
C ASP A 581 -30.54 -6.59 48.93
N TYR A 582 -29.69 -7.53 48.52
CA TYR A 582 -28.69 -7.29 47.48
C TYR A 582 -29.33 -6.95 46.12
N HIS A 583 -30.52 -7.48 45.86
CA HIS A 583 -31.23 -7.29 44.59
C HIS A 583 -32.37 -6.27 44.65
N THR A 584 -32.63 -5.62 45.79
CA THR A 584 -33.75 -4.66 45.91
C THR A 584 -33.40 -3.35 46.61
N VAL A 585 -32.28 -3.25 47.34
CA VAL A 585 -31.92 -2.04 48.10
C VAL A 585 -30.80 -1.26 47.44
N GLU A 586 -31.06 -0.01 47.05
CA GLU A 586 -30.16 0.85 46.25
C GLU A 586 -28.89 1.27 47.00
N ASN A 587 -29.00 1.54 48.30
CA ASN A 587 -27.88 1.88 49.18
C ASN A 587 -27.52 0.67 50.05
N LEU A 588 -26.44 -0.04 49.69
CA LEU A 588 -25.97 -1.22 50.42
C LEU A 588 -24.83 -0.93 51.36
#